data_AF-A0A356WZ40-F1
#
_entry.id   AF-A0A356WZ40-F1
#
_cell.length_a   1.000
_cell.length_b   1.000
_cell.length_c   1.000
_cell.angle_alpha   90.00
_cell.angle_beta   90.00
_cell.angle_gamma   90.00
#
_symmetry.space_group_name_H-M   'P 1'
#
loop_
_entity.id
_entity.type
_entity.pdbx_description
1 polymer ?
#
loop_
_entity_poly.entity_id
_entity_poly.type
_entity_poly.pdbx_seq_one_letter_code
_entity_poly.pdbx_strand_id
1 'polypeptide(L)'
;HSFWFAGRNLELVKIKDMTVYVRRAKGKSSKVPAYMGGRMSLSSKMTHILRKKMHQAVSGDYSEIELKTLEPLFEIQRDWSTLPSEDQFLIEKSFSREGCHVFIFPFEGRYVHEGMSALIAHRIS
;
A
#
# COMPACT_ATOMS: atom_id res chain seq x y z
N HIS A 1 15.28 14.23 16.14
CA HIS A 1 14.70 13.64 14.91
C HIS A 1 13.68 12.57 15.30
N SER A 2 12.52 12.55 14.63
CA SER A 2 11.44 11.58 14.89
C SER A 2 11.41 10.47 13.82
N PHE A 3 10.93 9.27 14.18
CA PHE A 3 10.85 8.10 13.32
C PHE A 3 9.63 7.23 13.67
N TRP A 4 9.19 6.41 12.72
CA TRP A 4 8.11 5.46 12.94
C TRP A 4 8.66 4.11 13.40
N PHE A 5 8.07 3.58 14.48
CA PHE A 5 8.35 2.22 14.97
C PHE A 5 7.09 1.64 15.59
N ALA A 6 6.75 0.40 15.22
CA ALA A 6 5.55 -0.31 15.70
C ALA A 6 4.26 0.53 15.61
N GLY A 7 4.06 1.24 14.50
CA GLY A 7 2.87 2.07 14.29
C GLY A 7 2.80 3.30 15.19
N ARG A 8 3.93 3.79 15.71
CA ARG A 8 3.99 5.03 16.50
C ARG A 8 5.09 5.95 16.01
N ASN A 9 4.80 7.24 16.01
CA ASN A 9 5.81 8.27 15.80
C ASN A 9 6.57 8.56 17.11
N LEU A 10 7.87 8.26 17.11
CA LEU A 10 8.74 8.29 18.28
C LEU A 10 9.93 9.22 18.04
N GLU A 11 10.47 9.79 19.11
CA GLU A 11 11.74 10.52 19.09
C GLU A 11 12.74 9.89 20.04
N LEU A 12 14.00 9.84 19.60
CA LEU A 12 15.12 9.33 20.39
C LEU A 12 15.39 10.27 21.57
N VAL A 13 15.38 9.70 22.78
CA VAL A 13 15.74 10.42 24.00
C VAL A 13 17.19 10.17 24.38
N LYS A 14 17.59 8.89 24.44
CA LYS A 14 18.98 8.48 24.74
C LYS A 14 19.24 7.03 24.34
N ILE A 15 20.51 6.69 24.17
CA ILE A 15 20.98 5.31 24.03
C ILE A 15 21.82 5.00 25.26
N LYS A 16 21.57 3.86 25.91
CA LYS A 16 22.38 3.37 27.03
C LYS A 16 22.43 1.84 26.96
N ASP A 17 23.63 1.25 27.03
CA ASP A 17 23.84 -0.20 27.08
C ASP A 17 23.01 -0.97 26.03
N MET A 18 23.14 -0.56 24.76
CA MET A 18 22.38 -1.11 23.62
C MET A 18 20.85 -0.96 23.71
N THR A 19 20.34 -0.23 24.69
CA THR A 19 18.92 0.09 24.85
C THR A 19 18.63 1.49 24.34
N VAL A 20 17.64 1.59 23.45
CA VAL A 20 17.19 2.85 22.87
C VAL A 20 15.96 3.34 23.63
N TYR A 21 16.09 4.46 24.34
CA TYR A 21 14.99 5.11 25.04
C TYR A 21 14.31 6.12 24.12
N VAL A 22 13.00 5.98 23.99
CA VAL A 22 12.18 6.75 23.06
C VAL A 22 10.95 7.31 23.76
N ARG A 23 10.45 8.45 23.27
CA ARG A 23 9.17 9.03 23.71
C ARG A 23 8.30 9.36 22.50
N ARG A 24 7.00 9.57 22.71
CA ARG A 24 6.11 10.02 21.63
C ARG A 24 6.55 11.40 21.14
N ALA A 25 6.72 11.53 19.83
CA ALA A 25 7.04 12.83 19.23
C ALA A 25 5.80 13.74 19.25
N LYS A 26 5.99 15.04 19.54
CA LYS A 26 4.90 16.04 19.60
C LYS A 26 4.61 16.73 18.26
N GLY A 27 4.97 16.12 17.13
CA GLY A 27 4.76 16.69 15.79
C GLY A 27 4.54 15.61 14.73
N LYS A 28 4.17 16.02 13.51
CA LYS A 28 4.05 15.10 12.37
C LYS A 28 5.46 14.69 11.90
N SER A 29 5.76 13.39 11.91
CA SER A 29 6.97 12.87 11.26
C SER A 29 6.73 12.78 9.75
N SER A 30 7.65 13.28 8.94
CA SER A 30 7.52 13.29 7.48
C SER A 30 7.94 11.98 6.81
N LYS A 31 8.61 11.06 7.52
CA LYS A 31 9.21 9.86 6.93
C LYS A 31 8.41 8.62 7.31
N VAL A 32 7.52 8.21 6.41
CA VAL A 32 6.88 6.87 6.44
C VAL A 32 7.95 5.82 6.16
N PRO A 33 8.02 4.72 6.93
CA PRO A 33 9.04 3.70 6.73
C PRO A 33 8.77 2.93 5.42
N ALA A 34 9.73 2.94 4.51
CA ALA A 34 9.71 2.10 3.32
C ALA A 34 10.33 0.73 3.65
N TYR A 35 9.51 -0.31 3.71
CA TYR A 35 9.99 -1.67 3.96
C TYR A 35 10.60 -2.27 2.69
N MET A 36 11.85 -2.73 2.77
CA MET A 36 12.60 -3.28 1.63
C MET A 36 12.04 -4.60 1.07
N GLY A 37 11.07 -5.24 1.75
CA GLY A 37 10.40 -6.45 1.26
C GLY A 37 9.58 -6.25 -0.02
N GLY A 38 9.20 -5.01 -0.35
CA GLY A 38 8.57 -4.66 -1.63
C GLY A 38 9.53 -4.56 -2.83
N ARG A 39 10.78 -5.05 -2.70
CA ARG A 39 11.81 -5.02 -3.76
C ARG A 39 11.61 -6.03 -4.89
N MET A 40 10.76 -7.03 -4.71
CA MET A 40 10.35 -7.87 -5.83
C MET A 40 9.33 -7.10 -6.68
N SER A 41 9.78 -6.56 -7.81
CA SER A 41 8.87 -6.16 -8.87
C SER A 41 8.17 -7.41 -9.40
N LEU A 42 6.83 -7.46 -9.29
CA LEU A 42 6.04 -8.42 -10.07
C LEU A 42 6.41 -8.22 -11.54
N SER A 43 6.74 -9.30 -12.25
CA SER A 43 6.97 -9.23 -13.69
C SER A 43 5.71 -8.77 -14.40
N SER A 44 5.83 -8.10 -15.55
CA SER A 44 4.68 -7.67 -16.36
C SER A 44 3.69 -8.80 -16.63
N LYS A 45 4.20 -10.02 -16.87
CA LYS A 45 3.39 -11.23 -17.05
C LYS A 45 2.61 -11.62 -15.80
N MET A 46 3.24 -11.60 -14.63
CA MET A 46 2.57 -11.90 -13.36
C MET A 46 1.48 -10.89 -13.06
N THR A 47 1.78 -9.62 -13.30
CA THR A 47 0.86 -8.52 -13.14
C THR A 47 -0.37 -8.65 -14.05
N HIS A 48 -0.17 -8.96 -15.34
CA HIS A 48 -1.28 -9.21 -16.27
C HIS A 48 -2.16 -10.39 -15.81
N ILE A 49 -1.54 -11.49 -15.35
CA ILE A 49 -2.27 -12.64 -14.78
C ILE A 49 -3.10 -12.19 -13.57
N LEU A 50 -2.51 -11.42 -12.66
CA LEU A 50 -3.21 -10.92 -11.47
C LEU A 50 -4.45 -10.09 -11.86
N ARG A 51 -4.33 -9.19 -12.85
CA ARG A 51 -5.46 -8.39 -13.33
C ARG A 51 -6.56 -9.24 -13.93
N LYS A 52 -6.19 -10.25 -14.73
CA LYS A 52 -7.15 -11.21 -15.28
C LYS A 52 -7.88 -11.97 -14.17
N LYS A 53 -7.18 -12.41 -13.12
CA LYS A 53 -7.78 -13.06 -11.94
C LYS A 53 -8.71 -12.14 -11.16
N MET A 54 -8.33 -10.88 -10.97
CA MET A 54 -9.20 -9.88 -10.35
C MET A 54 -10.47 -9.66 -11.19
N HIS A 55 -10.34 -9.58 -12.51
CA HIS A 55 -11.49 -9.45 -13.41
C HIS A 55 -12.42 -10.67 -13.34
N GLN A 56 -11.87 -11.89 -13.30
CA GLN A 56 -12.66 -13.12 -13.08
C GLN A 56 -13.44 -13.07 -11.75
N ALA A 57 -12.81 -12.57 -10.68
CA ALA A 57 -13.47 -12.36 -9.39
C ALA A 57 -14.57 -11.28 -9.44
N VAL A 58 -14.42 -10.24 -10.27
CA VAL A 58 -15.50 -9.25 -10.51
C VAL A 58 -16.69 -9.90 -11.21
N SER A 59 -16.46 -10.79 -12.17
CA SER A 59 -17.54 -11.53 -12.85
C SER A 59 -18.21 -12.62 -12.00
N GLY A 60 -17.74 -12.84 -10.76
CA GLY A 60 -18.26 -13.86 -9.85
C GLY A 60 -17.83 -15.30 -10.21
N ASP A 61 -16.82 -15.45 -11.07
CA ASP A 61 -16.26 -16.76 -11.42
C ASP A 61 -15.15 -17.13 -10.45
N TYR A 62 -15.50 -17.95 -9.46
CA TYR A 62 -14.60 -18.52 -8.48
C TYR A 62 -14.34 -20.01 -8.75
N SER A 63 -14.24 -20.43 -10.01
CA SER A 63 -14.02 -21.85 -10.35
C SER A 63 -12.67 -22.39 -9.85
N GLU A 64 -11.64 -21.55 -9.80
CA GLU A 64 -10.28 -21.92 -9.37
C GLU A 64 -10.09 -21.90 -7.85
N ILE A 65 -9.26 -22.81 -7.33
CA ILE A 65 -9.03 -22.93 -5.88
C ILE A 65 -8.39 -21.67 -5.29
N GLU A 66 -7.51 -21.03 -6.04
CA GLU A 66 -6.87 -19.77 -5.67
C GLU A 66 -7.91 -18.65 -5.53
N LEU A 67 -8.85 -18.55 -6.47
CA LEU A 67 -9.91 -17.54 -6.45
C LEU A 67 -10.91 -17.76 -5.32
N LYS A 68 -11.31 -19.01 -5.06
CA LYS A 68 -12.14 -19.36 -3.88
C LYS A 68 -11.48 -18.98 -2.57
N THR A 69 -10.18 -19.23 -2.47
CA THR A 69 -9.42 -18.90 -1.25
C THR A 69 -9.37 -17.38 -1.01
N LEU A 70 -9.35 -16.60 -2.07
CA LEU A 70 -9.32 -15.13 -2.02
C LEU A 70 -10.72 -14.49 -1.92
N GLU A 71 -11.80 -15.24 -2.12
CA GLU A 71 -13.19 -14.75 -2.08
C GLU A 71 -13.49 -13.87 -0.85
N PRO A 72 -13.13 -14.25 0.39
CA PRO A 72 -13.40 -13.39 1.56
C PRO A 72 -12.68 -12.04 1.50
N LEU A 73 -11.49 -11.99 0.91
CA LEU A 73 -10.75 -10.73 0.73
C LEU A 73 -11.42 -9.84 -0.31
N PHE A 74 -11.99 -10.43 -1.36
CA PHE A 74 -12.74 -9.69 -2.37
C PHE A 74 -14.05 -9.12 -1.82
N GLU A 75 -14.73 -9.83 -0.93
CA GLU A 75 -15.90 -9.31 -0.22
C GLU A 75 -15.55 -8.10 0.65
N ILE A 76 -14.51 -8.20 1.48
CA ILE A 76 -14.02 -7.08 2.29
C ILE A 76 -13.67 -5.88 1.39
N GLN A 77 -12.99 -6.12 0.27
CA GLN A 77 -12.64 -5.06 -0.67
C GLN A 77 -13.87 -4.42 -1.31
N ARG A 78 -14.94 -5.18 -1.60
CA ARG A 78 -16.21 -4.66 -2.12
C ARG A 78 -16.97 -3.83 -1.09
N ASP A 79 -16.87 -4.19 0.19
CA ASP A 79 -17.47 -3.42 1.28
C ASP A 79 -16.74 -2.09 1.51
N TRP A 80 -15.43 -2.06 1.31
CA TRP A 80 -14.61 -0.87 1.56
C TRP A 80 -14.41 0.02 0.33
N SER A 81 -14.48 -0.57 -0.87
CA SER A 81 -14.04 0.06 -2.12
C SER A 81 -14.56 -0.73 -3.34
N THR A 82 -13.95 -0.52 -4.51
CA THR A 82 -14.27 -1.22 -5.76
C THR A 82 -13.18 -2.21 -6.11
N LEU A 83 -13.56 -3.37 -6.65
CA LEU A 83 -12.64 -4.27 -7.34
C LEU A 83 -12.47 -3.79 -8.79
N PRO A 84 -11.28 -3.34 -9.20
CA PRO A 84 -11.07 -2.77 -10.52
C PRO A 84 -11.08 -3.86 -11.59
N SER A 85 -11.68 -3.55 -12.74
CA SER A 85 -11.61 -4.37 -13.95
C SER A 85 -10.23 -4.27 -14.63
N GLU A 86 -10.01 -5.10 -15.66
CA GLU A 86 -8.75 -5.14 -16.41
C GLU A 86 -8.41 -3.82 -17.13
N ASP A 87 -9.29 -2.85 -17.30
CA ASP A 87 -8.91 -1.54 -17.88
C ASP A 87 -9.07 -0.38 -16.90
N GLN A 88 -9.18 -0.71 -15.60
CA GLN A 88 -9.42 0.26 -14.56
C GLN A 88 -8.20 0.42 -13.65
N PHE A 89 -8.03 1.67 -13.22
CA PHE A 89 -7.01 2.07 -12.27
C PHE A 89 -7.67 2.48 -10.96
N LEU A 90 -7.28 1.83 -9.87
CA LEU A 90 -7.87 2.07 -8.57
C LEU A 90 -7.07 3.11 -7.79
N ILE A 91 -7.78 4.17 -7.39
CA ILE A 91 -7.30 5.20 -6.47
C ILE A 91 -8.26 5.23 -5.29
N GLU A 92 -7.73 5.04 -4.09
CA GLU A 92 -8.52 5.07 -2.87
C GLU A 92 -8.12 6.26 -2.00
N LYS A 93 -9.10 6.83 -1.32
CA LYS A 93 -8.91 7.94 -0.40
C LYS A 93 -9.44 7.55 0.97
N SER A 94 -8.57 7.60 1.98
CA SER A 94 -8.93 7.31 3.36
C SER A 94 -8.65 8.50 4.26
N PHE A 95 -9.49 8.70 5.27
CA PHE A 95 -9.34 9.74 6.27
C PHE A 95 -9.04 9.11 7.62
N SER A 96 -7.95 9.53 8.24
CA SER A 96 -7.60 9.16 9.61
C SER A 96 -7.40 10.41 10.46
N ARG A 97 -7.17 10.23 11.76
CA ARG A 97 -6.83 11.32 12.69
C ARG A 97 -5.58 12.10 12.26
N GLU A 98 -4.75 11.53 11.38
CA GLU A 98 -3.51 12.13 10.89
C GLU A 98 -3.71 12.97 9.62
N GLY A 99 -4.84 12.80 8.93
CA GLY A 99 -5.20 13.53 7.73
C GLY A 99 -5.81 12.65 6.63
N CYS A 100 -5.69 13.13 5.40
CA CYS A 100 -6.12 12.43 4.19
C CYS A 100 -4.96 11.61 3.61
N HIS A 101 -5.21 10.34 3.30
CA HIS A 101 -4.28 9.40 2.70
C HIS A 101 -4.82 8.98 1.33
N VAL A 102 -3.97 9.03 0.30
CA VAL A 102 -4.32 8.57 -1.05
C VAL A 102 -3.49 7.33 -1.36
N PHE A 103 -4.17 6.23 -1.65
CA PHE A 103 -3.57 4.97 -2.06
C PHE A 103 -3.79 4.77 -3.54
N ILE A 104 -2.74 4.37 -4.23
CA ILE A 104 -2.70 4.26 -5.68
C ILE A 104 -2.23 2.86 -6.01
N PHE A 105 -3.05 2.08 -6.72
CA PHE A 105 -2.79 0.67 -7.01
C PHE A 105 -2.52 0.46 -8.51
N PRO A 106 -1.32 0.79 -9.03
CA PRO A 106 -0.95 0.45 -10.39
C PRO A 106 -0.65 -1.04 -10.47
N PHE A 107 -1.57 -1.74 -11.10
CA PHE A 107 -1.39 -3.11 -11.52
C PHE A 107 -0.45 -3.18 -12.74
N GLU A 108 0.67 -2.46 -12.77
CA GLU A 108 1.64 -2.49 -13.87
C GLU A 108 3.08 -2.77 -13.37
N GLY A 109 3.20 -3.13 -12.08
CA GLY A 109 4.47 -3.46 -11.45
C GLY A 109 5.28 -2.22 -11.04
N ARG A 110 6.34 -2.47 -10.26
CA ARG A 110 7.08 -1.48 -9.47
C ARG A 110 7.62 -0.27 -10.26
N TYR A 111 8.06 -0.45 -11.50
CA TYR A 111 8.62 0.64 -12.30
C TYR A 111 7.58 1.73 -12.61
N VAL A 112 6.32 1.35 -12.80
CA VAL A 112 5.21 2.29 -12.96
C VAL A 112 4.90 2.99 -11.63
N HIS A 113 4.93 2.26 -10.50
CA HIS A 113 4.79 2.87 -9.17
C HIS A 113 5.86 3.96 -8.93
N GLU A 114 7.13 3.69 -9.24
CA GLU A 114 8.23 4.63 -9.02
C GLU A 114 8.12 5.87 -9.92
N GLY A 115 7.80 5.69 -11.21
CA GLY A 115 7.59 6.80 -12.15
C GLY A 115 6.41 7.69 -11.76
N MET A 116 5.27 7.09 -11.39
CA MET A 116 4.09 7.84 -10.92
C MET A 116 4.38 8.57 -9.60
N SER A 117 5.10 7.95 -8.67
CA SER A 117 5.47 8.56 -7.40
C SER A 117 6.33 9.81 -7.62
N ALA A 118 7.28 9.77 -8.55
CA ALA A 118 8.10 10.92 -8.90
C ALA A 118 7.28 12.07 -9.51
N LEU A 119 6.36 11.76 -10.43
CA LEU A 119 5.47 12.76 -11.05
C LEU A 119 4.52 13.41 -10.03
N ILE A 120 3.94 12.61 -9.14
CA ILE A 120 3.03 13.09 -8.10
C ILE A 120 3.79 13.93 -7.08
N ALA A 121 4.97 13.47 -6.64
CA ALA A 121 5.81 14.24 -5.72
C ALA A 121 6.24 15.59 -6.32
N HIS A 122 6.55 15.63 -7.62
CA HIS A 122 6.89 16.85 -8.33
C HIS A 122 5.72 17.85 -8.39
N ARG A 123 4.48 17.35 -8.52
CA ARG A 123 3.28 18.21 -8.60
C ARG A 123 2.77 18.68 -7.23
N ILE A 124 3.11 17.98 -6.15
CA ILE A 124 2.71 18.31 -4.77
C ILE A 124 3.78 19.17 -4.06
N SER A 125 5.01 19.20 -4.57
CA SER A 125 6.09 20.09 -4.09
C SER A 125 5.91 21.52 -4.60
#